data_AF-A0A453LRH1-F1
#
_entry.id   AF-A0A453LRH1-F1
#
_cell.length_a   1.000
_cell.length_b   1.000
_cell.length_c   1.000
_cell.angle_alpha   90.00
_cell.angle_beta   90.00
_cell.angle_gamma   90.00
#
_symmetry.space_group_name_H-M   'P 1'
#
loop_
_entity.id
_entity.type
_entity.pdbx_description
1 polymer ?
#
loop_
_entity_poly.entity_id
_entity_poly.type
_entity_poly.pdbx_seq_one_letter_code
_entity_poly.pdbx_strand_id
1 'polypeptide(L)'
;MICKAFPHTLSRLLLALCPNITTCGIQAATAQLPLLQLMDCGMSLRSNLQNEKQGAYFGEINGRIRLCPKLPTLKKQPMRQKLIIKHDNLKKLSLWGCSAIDALYVKCPELIDLNLNTCTNLHPERLLLQCPNLKNVHAFGCQDMLIGAIKNQKLINRKNLMKQCVSTGV
;
A
#
# COMPACT_ATOMS: atom_id res chain seq x y z
N MET A 1 -20.85 -8.91 -1.68
CA MET A 1 -19.39 -8.79 -1.97
C MET A 1 -19.20 -8.86 -3.48
N ILE A 2 -18.54 -7.86 -4.08
CA ILE A 2 -18.32 -7.76 -5.54
C ILE A 2 -17.64 -9.02 -6.12
N CYS A 3 -16.75 -9.66 -5.35
CA CYS A 3 -16.03 -10.87 -5.75
C CYS A 3 -16.95 -12.09 -5.96
N LYS A 4 -18.12 -12.12 -5.32
CA LYS A 4 -19.14 -13.16 -5.55
C LYS A 4 -20.00 -12.88 -6.78
N ALA A 5 -20.20 -11.61 -7.12
CA ALA A 5 -21.01 -11.22 -8.25
C ALA A 5 -20.26 -11.38 -9.58
N PHE A 6 -18.95 -11.12 -9.59
CA PHE A 6 -18.14 -11.09 -10.81
C PHE A 6 -16.77 -11.79 -10.67
N PRO A 7 -16.70 -13.03 -10.16
CA PRO A 7 -15.42 -13.70 -9.88
C PRO A 7 -14.55 -13.90 -11.12
N HIS A 8 -15.17 -14.20 -12.27
CA HIS A 8 -14.47 -14.55 -13.50
C HIS A 8 -14.57 -13.50 -14.60
N THR A 9 -14.99 -12.28 -14.27
CA THR A 9 -15.15 -11.20 -15.26
C THR A 9 -14.52 -9.89 -14.80
N LEU A 10 -14.43 -9.66 -13.49
CA LEU A 10 -13.91 -8.40 -12.97
C LEU A 10 -12.38 -8.33 -13.10
N SER A 11 -11.93 -7.51 -14.05
CA SER A 11 -10.51 -7.30 -14.34
C SER A 11 -9.95 -6.01 -13.73
N ARG A 12 -10.82 -5.11 -13.25
CA ARG A 12 -10.45 -3.81 -12.71
C ARG A 12 -11.27 -3.51 -11.46
N LEU A 13 -10.59 -3.15 -10.38
CA LEU A 13 -11.22 -2.84 -9.09
C LEU A 13 -10.67 -1.51 -8.54
N LEU A 14 -11.53 -0.51 -8.45
CA LEU A 14 -11.20 0.81 -7.91
C LEU A 14 -11.91 0.98 -6.56
N LEU A 15 -11.12 1.10 -5.51
CA LEU A 15 -11.52 1.13 -4.12
C LEU A 15 -10.86 2.30 -3.38
N ALA A 16 -10.44 3.33 -4.10
CA ALA A 16 -9.78 4.49 -3.50
C ALA A 16 -10.72 5.25 -2.56
N LEU A 17 -10.16 5.86 -1.50
CA LEU A 17 -10.87 6.67 -0.51
C LEU A 17 -11.99 5.91 0.23
N CYS A 18 -11.84 4.59 0.39
CA CYS A 18 -12.82 3.74 1.06
C CYS A 18 -12.33 3.38 2.48
N PRO A 19 -12.65 4.17 3.52
CA PRO A 19 -12.04 4.06 4.86
C PRO A 19 -12.42 2.79 5.62
N ASN A 20 -13.48 2.10 5.20
CA ASN A 20 -13.93 0.85 5.81
C ASN A 20 -13.23 -0.39 5.24
N ILE A 21 -12.35 -0.21 4.24
CA ILE A 21 -11.59 -1.31 3.68
C ILE A 21 -10.45 -1.67 4.61
N THR A 22 -10.27 -2.97 4.82
CA THR A 22 -9.21 -3.53 5.63
C THR A 22 -8.19 -4.24 4.75
N THR A 23 -6.99 -4.48 5.28
CA THR A 23 -5.98 -5.31 4.60
C THR A 23 -6.54 -6.69 4.27
N CYS A 24 -7.27 -7.33 5.19
CA CYS A 24 -7.89 -8.63 4.94
C CYS A 24 -8.94 -8.58 3.80
N GLY A 25 -9.70 -7.48 3.69
CA GLY A 25 -10.64 -7.28 2.58
C GLY A 25 -9.94 -7.17 1.22
N ILE A 26 -8.83 -6.44 1.14
CA ILE A 26 -7.99 -6.34 -0.06
C ILE A 26 -7.43 -7.71 -0.44
N GLN A 27 -6.88 -8.44 0.54
CA GLN A 27 -6.32 -9.77 0.33
C GLN A 27 -7.38 -10.76 -0.18
N ALA A 28 -8.56 -10.75 0.45
CA ALA A 28 -9.69 -11.57 0.02
C ALA A 28 -10.14 -11.23 -1.40
N ALA A 29 -10.17 -9.94 -1.77
CA ALA A 29 -10.49 -9.52 -3.12
C ALA A 29 -9.47 -10.05 -4.13
N THR A 30 -8.17 -9.91 -3.86
CA THR A 30 -7.13 -10.46 -4.76
C THR A 30 -7.22 -11.98 -4.88
N ALA A 31 -7.53 -12.71 -3.80
CA ALA A 31 -7.65 -14.17 -3.84
C ALA A 31 -8.89 -14.66 -4.63
N GLN A 32 -9.97 -13.88 -4.67
CA GLN A 32 -11.26 -14.27 -5.26
C GLN A 32 -11.49 -13.74 -6.67
N LEU A 33 -10.58 -12.90 -7.19
CA LEU A 33 -10.72 -12.24 -8.49
C LEU A 33 -9.59 -12.65 -9.44
N PRO A 34 -9.56 -13.89 -9.95
CA PRO A 34 -8.45 -14.43 -10.74
C PRO A 34 -8.08 -13.62 -11.99
N LEU A 35 -9.02 -12.88 -12.57
CA LEU A 35 -8.78 -12.06 -13.77
C LEU A 35 -8.39 -10.61 -13.45
N LEU A 36 -8.17 -10.27 -12.17
CA LEU A 36 -7.86 -8.90 -11.76
C LEU A 36 -6.50 -8.46 -12.31
N GLN A 37 -6.52 -7.41 -13.12
CA GLN A 37 -5.34 -6.80 -13.75
C GLN A 37 -5.01 -5.44 -13.16
N LEU A 38 -6.01 -4.73 -12.62
CA LEU A 38 -5.83 -3.42 -12.00
C LEU A 38 -6.54 -3.37 -10.66
N MET A 39 -5.81 -3.00 -9.63
CA MET A 39 -6.38 -2.73 -8.31
C MET A 39 -5.88 -1.38 -7.79
N ASP A 40 -6.80 -0.50 -7.43
CA ASP A 40 -6.48 0.78 -6.78
C ASP A 40 -7.16 0.84 -5.42
N CYS A 41 -6.37 0.91 -4.36
CA CYS A 41 -6.84 1.05 -2.98
C CYS A 41 -6.33 2.34 -2.34
N GLY A 42 -5.96 3.34 -3.14
CA GLY A 42 -5.35 4.57 -2.65
C GLY A 42 -6.17 5.25 -1.55
N MET A 43 -5.52 5.72 -0.49
CA MET A 43 -6.12 6.42 0.65
C MET A 43 -7.17 5.61 1.43
N SER A 44 -7.29 4.30 1.19
CA SER A 44 -8.27 3.45 1.88
C SER A 44 -7.74 2.90 3.19
N LEU A 45 -6.42 2.70 3.31
CA LEU A 45 -5.75 2.27 4.54
C LEU A 45 -4.99 3.44 5.18
N ARG A 46 -5.72 4.40 5.76
CA ARG A 46 -5.12 5.59 6.42
C ARG A 46 -4.88 5.34 7.90
N SER A 47 -3.72 5.78 8.39
CA SER A 47 -3.44 5.75 9.81
C SER A 47 -4.21 6.87 10.53
N ASN A 48 -4.74 6.59 11.71
CA ASN A 48 -5.34 7.60 12.60
C ASN A 48 -4.28 8.42 13.33
N LEU A 49 -3.01 8.38 12.89
CA LEU A 49 -1.99 9.33 13.32
C LEU A 49 -2.32 10.70 12.71
N GLN A 50 -3.41 11.31 13.16
CA GLN A 50 -3.49 12.75 13.16
C GLN A 50 -2.29 13.21 13.97
N ASN A 51 -1.36 13.86 13.29
CA ASN A 51 -0.23 14.51 13.91
C ASN A 51 -0.73 15.26 15.15
N GLU A 52 -0.19 14.95 16.33
CA GLU A 52 -0.21 15.84 17.50
C GLU A 52 0.61 17.15 17.24
N LYS A 53 0.75 17.56 15.98
CA LYS A 53 1.34 18.83 15.55
C LYS A 53 0.30 19.75 14.88
N GLN A 54 -0.98 19.57 15.17
CA GLN A 54 -1.93 20.68 15.03
C GLN A 54 -1.82 21.52 16.30
N GLY A 55 -1.09 22.64 16.16
CA GLY A 55 -1.06 23.71 17.15
C GLY A 55 -2.47 24.12 17.56
N ALA A 56 -2.58 24.74 18.74
CA ALA A 56 -3.83 25.16 19.34
C ALA A 56 -4.80 25.75 18.31
N TYR A 57 -6.00 25.17 18.21
CA TYR A 57 -7.07 25.70 17.38
C TYR A 57 -7.55 27.00 18.04
N PHE A 58 -7.31 28.14 17.40
CA PHE A 58 -7.96 29.39 17.77
C PHE A 58 -9.39 29.35 17.20
N GLY A 59 -10.35 28.89 18.00
CA GLY A 59 -11.76 29.08 17.73
C GLY A 59 -12.22 30.36 18.43
N GLU A 60 -12.38 31.46 17.68
CA GLU A 60 -13.06 32.64 18.19
C GLU A 60 -14.56 32.38 18.26
N ILE A 61 -15.08 32.28 19.48
CA ILE A 61 -16.50 32.47 19.77
C ILE A 61 -16.60 33.42 20.96
N ASN A 62 -17.02 34.65 20.68
CA ASN A 62 -17.42 35.68 21.65
C ASN A 62 -16.32 36.19 22.61
N GLY A 63 -15.12 36.50 22.10
CA GLY A 63 -14.15 37.37 22.80
C GLY A 63 -13.51 36.82 24.09
N ARG A 64 -13.60 35.51 24.36
CA ARG A 64 -12.91 34.86 25.48
C ARG A 64 -12.13 33.64 25.01
N ILE A 65 -10.81 33.75 25.01
CA ILE A 65 -9.87 32.64 24.77
C ILE A 65 -9.96 31.69 25.98
N ARG A 66 -10.50 30.47 25.79
CA ARG A 66 -10.42 29.41 26.80
C ARG A 66 -9.33 28.42 26.42
N LEU A 67 -8.38 28.23 27.33
CA LEU A 67 -7.41 27.14 27.29
C LEU A 67 -8.09 25.87 27.83
N CYS A 68 -8.47 24.96 26.95
CA CYS A 68 -8.92 23.63 27.37
C CYS A 68 -7.69 22.69 27.47
N PRO A 69 -7.33 22.18 28.66
CA PRO A 69 -6.29 21.16 28.75
C PRO A 69 -6.81 19.85 28.13
N LYS A 70 -6.06 19.29 27.17
CA LYS A 70 -6.38 18.00 26.54
C LYS A 70 -6.25 16.86 27.57
N LEU A 71 -7.23 15.96 27.57
CA LEU A 71 -7.20 14.68 28.27
C LEU A 71 -5.94 13.86 27.85
N PRO A 72 -5.33 13.04 28.72
CA PRO A 72 -4.12 12.31 28.39
C PRO A 72 -4.35 11.41 27.17
N THR A 73 -3.65 11.69 26.07
CA THR A 73 -3.74 10.88 24.86
C THR A 73 -3.08 9.54 25.13
N LEU A 74 -3.91 8.49 25.17
CA LEU A 74 -3.47 7.11 25.25
C LEU A 74 -2.48 6.87 24.11
N LYS A 75 -1.21 6.61 24.44
CA LYS A 75 -0.16 6.24 23.47
C LYS A 75 -0.62 5.02 22.67
N LYS A 76 -1.36 5.23 21.59
CA LYS A 76 -1.81 4.17 20.69
C LYS A 76 -0.58 3.69 19.95
N GLN A 77 -0.08 2.53 20.39
CA GLN A 77 0.89 1.74 19.65
C GLN A 77 0.50 1.73 18.17
N PRO A 78 1.42 2.03 17.24
CA PRO A 78 1.09 2.01 15.82
C PRO A 78 0.55 0.63 15.45
N MET A 79 -0.71 0.57 15.02
CA MET A 79 -1.30 -0.69 14.55
C MET A 79 -0.50 -1.13 13.34
N ARG A 80 0.24 -2.23 13.48
CA ARG A 80 1.05 -2.81 12.41
C ARG A 80 0.14 -3.40 11.34
N GLN A 81 -0.12 -2.67 10.26
CA GLN A 81 -0.90 -3.20 9.13
C GLN A 81 0.01 -3.81 8.06
N LYS A 82 0.08 -5.13 8.09
CA LYS A 82 0.74 -5.92 7.05
C LYS A 82 -0.22 -6.16 5.88
N LEU A 83 0.23 -5.89 4.65
CA LEU A 83 -0.47 -6.22 3.42
C LEU A 83 0.33 -7.25 2.61
N ILE A 84 -0.32 -8.34 2.21
CA ILE A 84 0.28 -9.42 1.41
C ILE A 84 -0.57 -9.63 0.16
N ILE A 85 -0.04 -9.28 -1.01
CA ILE A 85 -0.72 -9.47 -2.29
C ILE A 85 0.04 -10.53 -3.08
N LYS A 86 -0.64 -11.63 -3.40
CA LYS A 86 -0.16 -12.69 -4.30
C LYS A 86 -1.17 -12.80 -5.42
N HIS A 87 -0.78 -12.49 -6.64
CA HIS A 87 -1.71 -12.50 -7.77
C HIS A 87 -0.99 -12.67 -9.10
N ASP A 88 -1.42 -13.65 -9.89
CA ASP A 88 -0.71 -14.02 -11.12
C ASP A 88 -0.96 -13.02 -12.25
N ASN A 89 -2.16 -12.44 -12.35
CA ASN A 89 -2.55 -11.57 -13.47
C ASN A 89 -2.49 -10.07 -13.18
N LEU A 90 -2.08 -9.65 -11.97
CA LEU A 90 -2.17 -8.26 -11.57
C LEU A 90 -1.07 -7.44 -12.23
N LYS A 91 -1.44 -6.47 -13.07
CA LYS A 91 -0.52 -5.63 -13.86
C LYS A 91 -0.27 -4.27 -13.23
N LYS A 92 -1.27 -3.72 -12.54
CA LYS A 92 -1.19 -2.41 -11.90
C LYS A 92 -1.74 -2.46 -10.48
N LEU A 93 -0.97 -1.97 -9.52
CA LEU A 93 -1.36 -1.85 -8.12
C LEU A 93 -1.09 -0.43 -7.64
N SER A 94 -2.13 0.24 -7.13
CA SER A 94 -2.01 1.52 -6.47
C SER A 94 -2.40 1.41 -4.99
N LEU A 95 -1.47 1.81 -4.13
CA LEU A 95 -1.65 1.96 -2.68
C LEU A 95 -1.34 3.40 -2.25
N TRP A 96 -1.43 4.37 -3.17
CA TRP A 96 -1.10 5.76 -2.88
C TRP A 96 -1.77 6.26 -1.60
N GLY A 97 -1.00 6.85 -0.69
CA GLY A 97 -1.54 7.41 0.55
C GLY A 97 -2.11 6.39 1.54
N CYS A 98 -1.84 5.09 1.36
CA CYS A 98 -2.13 4.05 2.35
C CYS A 98 -1.13 4.11 3.51
N SER A 99 -1.20 5.18 4.30
CA SER A 99 -0.26 5.46 5.39
C SER A 99 -0.37 4.51 6.58
N ALA A 100 -1.41 3.67 6.69
CA ALA A 100 -1.47 2.68 7.76
C ALA A 100 -0.57 1.46 7.50
N ILE A 101 -0.17 1.21 6.25
CA ILE A 101 0.63 0.03 5.89
C ILE A 101 2.07 0.21 6.38
N ASP A 102 2.53 -0.74 7.20
CA ASP A 102 3.89 -0.73 7.75
C ASP A 102 4.77 -1.88 7.22
N ALA A 103 4.14 -2.87 6.59
CA ALA A 103 4.78 -4.00 5.93
C ALA A 103 4.03 -4.39 4.66
N LEU A 104 4.78 -4.58 3.58
CA LEU A 104 4.21 -4.88 2.26
C LEU A 104 4.96 -6.06 1.63
N TYR A 105 4.22 -7.13 1.33
CA TYR A 105 4.69 -8.24 0.52
C TYR A 105 3.87 -8.31 -0.76
N VAL A 106 4.52 -8.23 -1.92
CA VAL A 106 3.87 -8.35 -3.23
C VAL A 106 4.59 -9.41 -4.04
N LYS A 107 3.87 -10.48 -4.40
CA LYS A 107 4.32 -11.50 -5.34
C LYS A 107 3.35 -11.52 -6.51
N CYS A 108 3.67 -10.73 -7.53
CA CYS A 108 2.86 -10.57 -8.72
C CYS A 108 3.79 -10.61 -9.95
N PRO A 109 3.90 -11.75 -10.65
CA PRO A 109 4.83 -11.90 -11.77
C PRO A 109 4.52 -10.93 -12.92
N GLU A 110 3.25 -10.63 -13.16
CA GLU A 110 2.77 -9.74 -14.22
C GLU A 110 2.72 -8.26 -13.82
N LEU A 111 3.15 -7.88 -12.61
CA LEU A 111 3.06 -6.50 -12.13
C LEU A 111 4.06 -5.61 -12.86
N ILE A 112 3.55 -4.60 -13.55
CA ILE A 112 4.33 -3.65 -14.36
C ILE A 112 4.42 -2.29 -13.68
N ASP A 113 3.35 -1.87 -12.99
CA ASP A 113 3.25 -0.55 -12.35
C ASP A 113 2.83 -0.69 -10.88
N LEU A 114 3.65 -0.12 -9.99
CA LEU A 114 3.40 -0.07 -8.56
C LEU A 114 3.44 1.37 -8.07
N ASN A 115 2.32 1.86 -7.55
CA ASN A 115 2.24 3.18 -6.95
C ASN A 115 2.18 3.06 -5.41
N LEU A 116 3.23 3.53 -4.76
CA LEU A 116 3.40 3.63 -3.31
C LEU A 116 3.60 5.09 -2.86
N ASN A 117 3.30 6.07 -3.72
CA ASN A 117 3.42 7.47 -3.35
C ASN A 117 2.76 7.72 -1.97
N THR A 118 3.38 8.52 -1.12
CA THR A 118 2.90 8.91 0.22
C THR A 118 2.57 7.76 1.20
N CYS A 119 3.14 6.56 0.99
CA CYS A 119 3.13 5.47 1.97
C CYS A 119 4.18 5.71 3.08
N THR A 120 3.92 6.66 3.97
CA THR A 120 4.92 7.21 4.92
C THR A 120 5.37 6.25 6.03
N ASN A 121 4.56 5.26 6.40
CA ASN A 121 4.87 4.33 7.49
C ASN A 121 5.46 2.99 7.01
N LEU A 122 5.66 2.83 5.69
CA LEU A 122 6.20 1.60 5.14
C LEU A 122 7.70 1.51 5.36
N HIS A 123 8.14 0.52 6.13
CA HIS A 123 9.55 0.34 6.46
C HIS A 123 10.30 -0.45 5.36
N PRO A 124 11.52 -0.04 4.98
CA PRO A 124 12.32 -0.71 3.95
C PRO A 124 12.58 -2.19 4.23
N GLU A 125 12.85 -2.53 5.49
CA GLU A 125 13.13 -3.90 5.97
C GLU A 125 11.91 -4.83 5.90
N ARG A 126 10.71 -4.24 5.80
CA ARG A 126 9.42 -4.94 5.81
C ARG A 126 8.72 -4.86 4.45
N LEU A 127 9.46 -4.42 3.42
CA LEU A 127 9.07 -4.44 2.03
C LEU A 127 9.71 -5.63 1.33
N LEU A 128 8.91 -6.47 0.67
CA LEU A 128 9.39 -7.53 -0.18
C LEU A 128 8.57 -7.62 -1.47
N LEU A 129 9.22 -7.36 -2.59
CA LEU A 129 8.68 -7.35 -3.94
C LEU A 129 9.28 -8.51 -4.71
N GLN A 130 8.42 -9.42 -5.18
CA GLN A 130 8.72 -10.51 -6.08
C GLN A 130 7.93 -10.28 -7.38
N CYS A 131 8.39 -9.29 -8.14
CA CYS A 131 7.74 -8.77 -9.35
C CYS A 131 8.79 -8.65 -10.48
N PRO A 132 9.15 -9.74 -11.16
CA PRO A 132 10.16 -9.75 -12.23
C PRO A 132 9.89 -8.74 -13.35
N ASN A 133 8.63 -8.50 -13.69
CA ASN A 133 8.24 -7.61 -14.78
C ASN A 133 8.02 -6.15 -14.35
N LEU A 134 8.36 -5.78 -13.11
CA LEU A 134 8.12 -4.43 -12.59
C LEU A 134 8.95 -3.39 -13.34
N LYS A 135 8.29 -2.43 -13.99
CA LYS A 135 8.92 -1.37 -14.80
C LYS A 135 8.81 -0.01 -14.13
N ASN A 136 7.64 0.33 -13.62
CA ASN A 136 7.36 1.64 -13.04
C ASN A 136 7.14 1.50 -11.54
N VAL A 137 7.84 2.31 -10.76
CA VAL A 137 7.56 2.43 -9.33
C VAL A 137 7.48 3.90 -8.96
N HIS A 138 6.37 4.28 -8.36
CA HIS A 138 6.13 5.63 -7.86
C HIS A 138 6.22 5.57 -6.33
N ALA A 139 7.16 6.31 -5.76
CA ALA A 139 7.39 6.35 -4.31
C ALA A 139 7.70 7.78 -3.82
N PHE A 140 7.15 8.78 -4.50
CA PHE A 140 7.24 10.17 -4.07
C PHE A 140 6.56 10.36 -2.71
N GLY A 141 7.20 11.11 -1.81
CA GLY A 141 6.70 11.30 -0.45
C GLY A 141 6.87 10.08 0.47
N CYS A 142 7.63 9.06 0.05
CA CYS A 142 8.14 8.00 0.93
C CYS A 142 9.50 8.38 1.53
N GLN A 143 9.92 7.68 2.57
CA GLN A 143 11.28 7.83 3.11
C GLN A 143 12.35 7.37 2.09
N ASP A 144 13.48 8.07 2.01
CA ASP A 144 14.53 7.81 1.02
C ASP A 144 15.07 6.37 1.04
N MET A 145 15.19 5.79 2.25
CA MET A 145 15.62 4.40 2.41
C MET A 145 14.66 3.40 1.75
N LEU A 146 13.36 3.71 1.70
CA LEU A 146 12.36 2.86 1.03
C LEU A 146 12.57 2.90 -0.48
N ILE A 147 12.83 4.08 -1.03
CA ILE A 147 13.12 4.27 -2.47
C ILE A 147 14.36 3.45 -2.86
N GLY A 148 15.40 3.46 -2.02
CA GLY A 148 16.60 2.63 -2.20
C GLY A 148 16.29 1.13 -2.18
N ALA A 149 15.52 0.65 -1.20
CA ALA A 149 15.13 -0.75 -1.09
C ALA A 149 14.33 -1.24 -2.31
N ILE A 150 13.38 -0.43 -2.80
CA ILE A 150 12.61 -0.72 -4.02
C ILE A 150 13.53 -0.90 -5.23
N LYS A 151 14.48 0.02 -5.44
CA LYS A 151 15.43 -0.03 -6.57
C LYS A 151 16.29 -1.29 -6.52
N ASN A 152 16.79 -1.64 -5.33
CA ASN A 152 17.61 -2.85 -5.15
C ASN A 152 16.83 -4.13 -5.46
N GLN A 153 15.59 -4.26 -4.96
CA GLN A 153 14.76 -5.44 -5.21
C GLN A 153 14.37 -5.58 -6.69
N LYS A 154 14.12 -4.46 -7.39
CA LYS A 154 13.88 -4.47 -8.84
C LYS A 154 15.07 -5.03 -9.61
N LEU A 155 16.30 -4.66 -9.23
CA LEU A 155 17.52 -5.19 -9.85
C LEU A 155 17.69 -6.70 -9.58
N ILE A 156 17.44 -7.14 -8.34
CA ILE A 156 17.50 -8.56 -7.96
C ILE A 156 16.48 -9.39 -8.74
N ASN A 157 15.23 -8.93 -8.82
CA ASN A 157 14.17 -9.62 -9.57
C ASN A 157 14.50 -9.79 -11.05
N ARG A 158 15.08 -8.76 -11.69
CA ARG A 158 15.56 -8.87 -13.08
C ARG A 158 16.67 -9.89 -13.25
N LYS A 159 17.65 -9.91 -12.33
CA LYS A 159 18.74 -10.91 -12.35
C LYS A 159 18.20 -12.33 -12.18
N ASN A 160 17.24 -12.53 -11.28
CA ASN A 160 16.61 -13.83 -11.07
C ASN A 160 15.84 -14.31 -12.30
N LEU A 161 15.13 -13.41 -12.99
CA LEU A 161 14.48 -13.71 -14.26
C LEU A 161 15.49 -14.17 -15.33
N MET A 162 16.61 -13.45 -15.49
CA MET A 162 17.65 -13.84 -16.45
C MET A 162 18.28 -15.20 -16.12
N LYS A 163 18.56 -15.49 -14.84
CA LYS A 163 19.04 -16.81 -14.42
C LYS A 163 18.05 -17.92 -14.76
N GLN A 164 16.76 -17.67 -14.55
CA GLN A 164 15.72 -18.65 -14.83
C GLN A 164 15.62 -18.93 -16.34
N CYS A 165 15.66 -17.90 -17.20
CA CYS A 165 15.69 -18.07 -18.64
C CYS A 165 16.89 -18.88 -19.15
N VAL A 166 18.07 -18.71 -18.54
CA VAL A 166 19.27 -19.49 -18.90
C VAL A 166 19.13 -20.96 -18.49
N SER A 167 18.49 -21.25 -17.34
CA SER A 167 18.29 -22.63 -16.86
C SER A 167 17.23 -23.44 -17.61
N THR A 168 16.30 -22.79 -18.33
CA THR A 168 15.22 -23.47 -19.08
C THR A 168 15.52 -23.60 -20.58
N GLY A 169 16.72 -23.20 -21.02
CA GLY A 169 17.20 -23.41 -22.39
C GLY A 169 17.94 -24.73 -22.53
N VAL A 170 17.22 -25.85 -22.45
CA VAL A 170 17.59 -27.18 -22.96
C VAL A 170 16.33 -27.81 -23.56
#